data_AF-A0A0N8H468-F1
#
_entry.id   AF-A0A0N8H468-F1
#
_cell.length_a   1.000
_cell.length_b   1.000
_cell.length_c   1.000
_cell.angle_alpha   90.00
_cell.angle_beta   90.00
_cell.angle_gamma   90.00
#
_symmetry.space_group_name_H-M   'P 1'
#
loop_
_entity.id
_entity.type
_entity.pdbx_description
1 polymer ?
#
loop_
_entity_poly.entity_id
_entity_poly.type
_entity_poly.pdbx_seq_one_letter_code
_entity_poly.pdbx_strand_id
1 'polypeptide(L)'
;MMKKVVIGLVITVVVGIALFILYVYMVLAPKQSDVSNIAPFAELMSQPVTTIKETIIITYPSVPPDEDYAYYLEDGSGFGMEKSLQVLAELPIGTKVNFDKVTLITGGVSGTTAAYLFGTVFSEEKQKSYNIFYNWGEYRSLYQDQPYWFFGETFWLDKPLEKKYFIEVP
;
A
#
# COMPACT_ATOMS: atom_id res chain seq x y z
N MET A 1 -39.49 -37.33 19.08
CA MET A 1 -39.85 -36.16 18.24
C MET A 1 -39.11 -34.90 18.69
N MET A 2 -39.16 -34.53 19.98
CA MET A 2 -38.47 -33.36 20.56
C MET A 2 -36.95 -33.30 20.31
N LYS A 3 -36.21 -34.42 20.46
CA LYS A 3 -34.75 -34.46 20.18
C LYS A 3 -34.38 -34.07 18.75
N LYS A 4 -35.18 -34.45 17.75
CA LYS A 4 -34.91 -34.10 16.33
C LYS A 4 -35.13 -32.61 16.06
N VAL A 5 -36.14 -32.01 16.71
CA VAL A 5 -36.41 -30.57 16.64
C VAL A 5 -35.30 -29.77 17.31
N VAL A 6 -34.84 -30.20 18.50
CA VAL A 6 -33.74 -29.55 19.21
C VAL A 6 -32.42 -29.63 18.42
N ILE A 7 -32.10 -30.79 17.84
CA ILE A 7 -30.90 -30.94 16.98
C ILE A 7 -30.98 -30.03 15.75
N GLY A 8 -32.14 -29.94 15.09
CA GLY A 8 -32.34 -29.03 13.95
C GLY A 8 -32.17 -27.56 14.32
N LEU A 9 -32.65 -27.16 15.50
CA LEU A 9 -32.52 -25.79 16.01
C LEU A 9 -31.07 -25.45 16.33
N VAL A 10 -30.33 -26.37 16.97
CA VAL A 10 -28.89 -26.21 17.23
C VAL A 10 -28.10 -26.08 15.91
N ILE A 11 -28.36 -26.94 14.92
CA ILE A 11 -27.71 -26.85 13.61
C ILE A 11 -27.97 -25.49 12.95
N THR A 12 -29.22 -25.02 12.99
CA THR A 12 -29.60 -23.73 12.39
C THR A 12 -28.86 -22.57 13.05
N VAL A 13 -28.74 -22.58 14.38
CA VAL A 13 -27.98 -21.55 15.12
C VAL A 13 -26.50 -21.61 14.78
N VAL A 14 -25.89 -22.80 14.74
CA VAL A 14 -24.47 -22.97 14.41
C VAL A 14 -24.18 -22.49 12.98
N VAL A 15 -25.02 -22.86 12.01
CA VAL A 15 -24.89 -22.38 10.63
C VAL A 15 -25.09 -20.88 10.54
N GLY A 16 -26.07 -20.32 11.26
CA GLY A 16 -26.29 -18.88 11.32
C GLY A 16 -25.08 -18.11 11.85
N ILE A 17 -24.45 -18.60 12.91
CA ILE A 17 -23.22 -18.01 13.48
C ILE A 17 -22.07 -18.12 12.48
N ALA A 18 -21.89 -19.28 11.83
CA ALA A 18 -20.82 -19.46 10.85
C ALA A 18 -20.98 -18.52 9.65
N LEU A 19 -22.20 -18.36 9.12
CA LEU A 19 -22.49 -17.42 8.03
C LEU A 19 -22.26 -15.97 8.46
N PHE A 20 -22.63 -15.61 9.69
CA PHE A 20 -22.37 -14.28 10.22
C PHE A 20 -20.87 -13.99 10.35
N ILE A 21 -20.08 -14.94 10.86
CA ILE A 21 -18.61 -14.81 10.93
C ILE A 21 -18.02 -14.63 9.52
N LEU A 22 -18.46 -15.43 8.56
CA LEU A 22 -18.01 -15.31 7.18
C LEU A 22 -18.35 -13.94 6.58
N TYR A 23 -19.57 -13.46 6.82
CA TYR A 23 -20.00 -12.13 6.38
C TYR A 23 -19.12 -11.03 6.98
N VAL A 24 -18.89 -11.06 8.29
CA VAL A 24 -18.01 -10.09 8.97
C VAL A 24 -16.59 -10.14 8.41
N TYR A 25 -16.05 -11.34 8.17
CA TYR A 25 -14.74 -11.51 7.56
C TYR A 25 -14.68 -10.89 6.16
N MET A 26 -15.67 -11.14 5.30
CA MET A 26 -15.71 -10.56 3.95
C MET A 26 -15.82 -9.04 3.94
N VAL A 27 -16.52 -8.46 4.91
CA VAL A 27 -16.68 -7.00 5.04
C VAL A 27 -15.43 -6.32 5.61
N LEU A 28 -14.74 -6.97 6.54
CA LEU A 28 -13.55 -6.43 7.22
C LEU A 28 -12.22 -6.81 6.55
N ALA A 29 -12.24 -7.69 5.55
CA ALA A 29 -11.04 -8.04 4.80
C ALA A 29 -10.53 -6.82 4.02
N PRO A 30 -9.22 -6.52 4.06
CA PRO A 30 -8.64 -5.50 3.20
C PRO A 30 -8.91 -5.81 1.74
N LYS A 31 -9.27 -4.79 0.98
CA LYS A 31 -9.49 -4.92 -0.47
C LYS A 31 -8.30 -4.36 -1.22
N GLN A 32 -8.02 -4.95 -2.37
CA GLN A 32 -6.85 -4.62 -3.16
C GLN A 32 -7.19 -4.57 -4.65
N SER A 33 -6.57 -3.64 -5.38
CA SER A 33 -6.64 -3.57 -6.84
C SER A 33 -5.28 -3.20 -7.42
N ASP A 34 -4.87 -3.91 -8.47
CA ASP A 34 -3.70 -3.56 -9.27
C ASP A 34 -4.02 -2.35 -10.16
N VAL A 35 -3.23 -1.29 -10.02
CA VAL A 35 -3.36 -0.05 -10.80
C VAL A 35 -2.07 0.32 -11.53
N SER A 36 -1.17 -0.66 -11.71
CA SER A 36 0.13 -0.49 -12.37
C SER A 36 0.01 0.09 -13.78
N ASN A 37 -1.09 -0.21 -14.48
CA ASN A 37 -1.34 0.23 -15.86
C ASN A 37 -2.15 1.54 -15.96
N ILE A 38 -2.41 2.23 -14.85
CA ILE A 38 -3.21 3.45 -14.80
C ILE A 38 -2.29 4.65 -14.55
N ALA A 39 -2.54 5.78 -15.22
CA ALA A 39 -1.78 7.01 -14.97
C ALA A 39 -2.04 7.55 -13.54
N PRO A 40 -1.00 8.06 -12.84
CA PRO A 40 0.37 8.29 -13.30
C PRO A 40 1.30 7.08 -13.13
N PHE A 41 0.83 5.97 -12.56
CA PHE A 41 1.64 4.80 -12.22
C PHE A 41 2.23 4.08 -13.45
N ALA A 42 1.50 4.05 -14.57
CA ALA A 42 1.94 3.40 -15.81
C ALA A 42 3.32 3.91 -16.31
N GLU A 43 3.61 5.19 -16.09
CA GLU A 43 4.90 5.78 -16.46
C GLU A 43 6.04 5.26 -15.57
N LEU A 44 5.74 4.96 -14.30
CA LEU A 44 6.71 4.41 -13.34
C LEU A 44 7.03 2.94 -13.60
N MET A 45 6.11 2.18 -14.19
CA MET A 45 6.33 0.77 -14.53
C MET A 45 7.26 0.59 -15.74
N SER A 46 7.38 1.63 -16.58
CA SER A 46 8.07 1.54 -17.86
C SER A 46 9.58 1.80 -17.76
N GLN A 47 10.02 2.49 -16.71
CA GLN A 47 11.43 2.89 -16.56
C GLN A 47 11.83 3.10 -15.09
N PRO A 48 13.12 2.86 -14.77
CA PRO A 48 13.66 3.20 -13.45
C PRO A 48 13.48 4.69 -13.15
N VAL A 49 13.11 5.03 -11.93
CA VAL A 49 13.15 6.41 -11.43
C VAL A 49 14.50 6.69 -10.76
N THR A 50 14.94 7.94 -10.77
CA THR A 50 16.21 8.36 -10.16
C THR A 50 15.95 9.24 -8.95
N THR A 51 16.64 8.95 -7.84
CA THR A 51 16.53 9.75 -6.61
C THR A 51 17.10 11.16 -6.83
N ILE A 52 16.31 12.19 -6.52
CA ILE A 52 16.70 13.61 -6.52
C ILE A 52 17.02 14.14 -5.12
N LYS A 53 16.78 13.34 -4.08
CA LYS A 53 17.13 13.60 -2.68
C LYS A 53 17.60 12.31 -2.00
N GLU A 54 18.29 12.44 -0.88
CA GLU A 54 18.74 11.29 -0.09
C GLU A 54 17.53 10.52 0.44
N THR A 55 17.60 9.19 0.37
CA THR A 55 16.55 8.29 0.84
C THR A 55 17.15 7.18 1.67
N ILE A 56 16.35 6.56 2.53
CA ILE A 56 16.81 5.51 3.42
C ILE A 56 15.90 4.29 3.32
N ILE A 57 16.48 3.11 3.50
CA ILE A 57 15.75 1.85 3.57
C ILE A 57 15.56 1.50 5.04
N ILE A 58 14.32 1.29 5.46
CA ILE A 58 13.98 0.96 6.84
C ILE A 58 13.17 -0.34 6.94
N THR A 59 13.19 -0.97 8.11
CA THR A 59 12.20 -1.99 8.47
C THR A 59 10.91 -1.30 8.90
N TYR A 60 9.77 -1.80 8.40
CA TYR A 60 8.47 -1.28 8.79
C TYR A 60 7.66 -2.39 9.49
N PRO A 61 7.24 -2.20 10.76
CA PRO A 61 6.59 -3.25 11.53
C PRO A 61 5.20 -3.62 11.01
N SER A 62 4.59 -2.77 10.18
CA SER A 62 3.31 -3.03 9.53
C SER A 62 3.53 -3.25 8.03
N VAL A 63 4.25 -4.32 7.70
CA VAL A 63 4.53 -4.73 6.31
C VAL A 63 3.19 -4.86 5.55
N PRO A 64 3.08 -4.31 4.32
CA PRO A 64 1.93 -4.56 3.47
C PRO A 64 1.71 -6.08 3.27
N PRO A 65 0.50 -6.52 2.88
CA PRO A 65 0.18 -7.93 2.72
C PRO A 65 0.99 -8.67 1.64
N ASP A 66 1.86 -7.96 0.90
CA ASP A 66 2.80 -8.53 -0.05
C ASP A 66 4.14 -8.81 0.66
N GLU A 67 4.28 -10.01 1.23
CA GLU A 67 5.41 -10.41 2.09
C GLU A 67 6.78 -10.32 1.38
N ASP A 68 6.78 -10.34 0.04
CA ASP A 68 7.99 -10.24 -0.78
C ASP A 68 8.63 -8.84 -0.72
N TYR A 69 7.90 -7.83 -0.25
CA TYR A 69 8.34 -6.43 -0.13
C TYR A 69 8.40 -5.99 1.34
N ALA A 70 9.40 -6.47 2.05
CA ALA A 70 9.54 -6.30 3.50
C ALA A 70 10.12 -4.93 3.94
N TYR A 71 10.63 -4.13 3.01
CA TYR A 71 11.37 -2.89 3.34
C TYR A 71 10.62 -1.65 2.87
N TYR A 72 10.57 -0.63 3.72
CA TYR A 72 10.02 0.67 3.31
C TYR A 72 11.13 1.58 2.82
N LEU A 73 10.89 2.28 1.72
CA LEU A 73 11.74 3.36 1.26
C LEU A 73 11.25 4.68 1.87
N GLU A 74 12.05 5.33 2.70
CA GLU A 74 11.69 6.62 3.33
C GLU A 74 12.47 7.75 2.67
N ASP A 75 11.79 8.84 2.38
CA ASP A 75 12.33 10.02 1.70
C ASP A 75 12.12 11.33 2.47
N GLY A 76 11.73 11.21 3.74
CA GLY A 76 11.43 12.31 4.66
C GLY A 76 9.97 12.76 4.64
N SER A 77 9.13 12.22 3.75
CA SER A 77 7.72 12.60 3.64
C SER A 77 6.77 11.72 4.45
N GLY A 78 7.20 10.52 4.84
CA GLY A 78 6.32 9.52 5.46
C GLY A 78 6.26 9.65 6.98
N PHE A 79 7.30 9.15 7.65
CA PHE A 79 7.28 8.89 9.09
C PHE A 79 7.97 9.95 9.94
N GLY A 80 8.60 10.95 9.33
CA GLY A 80 9.34 11.99 10.06
C GLY A 80 10.34 11.37 11.05
N MET A 81 11.25 10.51 10.58
CA MET A 81 12.30 9.86 11.37
C MET A 81 11.91 9.53 12.82
N GLU A 82 10.89 8.69 13.01
CA GLU A 82 10.69 8.04 14.32
C GLU A 82 11.98 7.34 14.74
N LYS A 83 12.52 7.71 15.90
CA LYS A 83 13.83 7.24 16.41
C LYS A 83 13.92 5.72 16.63
N SER A 84 12.81 5.01 16.56
CA SER A 84 12.71 3.55 16.73
C SER A 84 12.87 2.76 15.43
N LEU A 85 12.83 3.40 14.26
CA LEU A 85 12.92 2.71 12.98
C LEU A 85 14.38 2.35 12.66
N GLN A 86 14.63 1.08 12.38
CA GLN A 86 15.98 0.60 12.06
C GLN A 86 16.32 0.94 10.61
N VAL A 87 17.30 1.82 10.42
CA VAL A 87 17.88 2.11 9.11
C VAL A 87 18.79 0.97 8.69
N LEU A 88 18.53 0.42 7.50
CA LEU A 88 19.27 -0.70 6.92
C LEU A 88 20.33 -0.26 5.91
N ALA A 89 20.03 0.80 5.15
CA ALA A 89 20.91 1.37 4.14
C ALA A 89 20.51 2.82 3.84
N GLU A 90 21.49 3.64 3.48
CA GLU A 90 21.28 4.96 2.90
C GLU A 90 21.46 4.89 1.38
N LEU A 91 20.66 5.65 0.66
CA LEU A 91 20.68 5.72 -0.79
C LEU A 91 21.00 7.16 -1.21
N PRO A 92 22.15 7.38 -1.86
CA PRO A 92 22.55 8.71 -2.31
C PRO A 92 21.64 9.21 -3.43
N ILE A 93 21.71 10.51 -3.69
CA ILE A 93 21.12 11.14 -4.87
C ILE A 93 21.69 10.47 -6.14
N GLY A 94 20.85 10.19 -7.13
CA GLY A 94 21.23 9.50 -8.36
C GLY A 94 21.00 7.99 -8.33
N THR A 95 20.53 7.42 -7.22
CA THR A 95 20.18 6.00 -7.10
C THR A 95 18.98 5.67 -7.99
N LYS A 96 19.03 4.54 -8.69
CA LYS A 96 17.92 4.05 -9.50
C LYS A 96 17.01 3.13 -8.70
N VAL A 97 15.71 3.39 -8.75
CA VAL A 97 14.65 2.56 -8.17
C VAL A 97 13.77 2.04 -9.30
N ASN A 98 13.54 0.72 -9.32
CA ASN A 98 12.68 0.09 -10.31
C ASN A 98 11.36 -0.30 -9.64
N PHE A 99 10.25 0.25 -10.09
CA PHE A 99 8.94 -0.19 -9.66
C PHE A 99 8.36 -1.19 -10.66
N ASP A 100 7.77 -2.27 -10.16
CA ASP A 100 7.22 -3.37 -10.96
C ASP A 100 5.72 -3.61 -10.73
N LYS A 101 5.17 -3.06 -9.64
CA LYS A 101 3.76 -3.22 -9.28
C LYS A 101 3.26 -2.02 -8.48
N VAL A 102 2.00 -1.65 -8.70
CA VAL A 102 1.27 -0.69 -7.86
C VAL A 102 -0.07 -1.26 -7.44
N THR A 103 -0.32 -1.28 -6.13
CA THR A 103 -1.56 -1.78 -5.55
C THR A 103 -2.23 -0.68 -4.74
N LEU A 104 -3.52 -0.44 -4.99
CA LEU A 104 -4.36 0.29 -4.05
C LEU A 104 -4.83 -0.68 -2.98
N ILE A 105 -4.67 -0.32 -1.71
CA ILE A 105 -5.11 -1.14 -0.58
C ILE A 105 -6.07 -0.32 0.27
N THR A 106 -7.29 -0.82 0.41
CA THR A 106 -8.32 -0.24 1.29
C THR A 106 -8.35 -1.00 2.60
N GLY A 107 -8.05 -0.30 3.69
CA GLY A 107 -8.10 -0.88 5.03
C GLY A 107 -9.52 -1.28 5.42
N GLY A 108 -9.73 -2.53 5.82
CA GLY A 108 -11.08 -3.04 6.10
C GLY A 108 -11.79 -2.42 7.31
N VAL A 109 -11.06 -1.72 8.19
CA VAL A 109 -11.64 -1.01 9.34
C VAL A 109 -11.76 0.49 9.09
N SER A 110 -10.70 1.14 8.58
CA SER A 110 -10.68 2.59 8.37
C SER A 110 -11.43 3.03 7.11
N GLY A 111 -11.56 2.16 6.10
CA GLY A 111 -12.01 2.52 4.77
C GLY A 111 -11.03 3.43 4.00
N THR A 112 -9.87 3.74 4.58
CA THR A 112 -8.83 4.55 3.93
C THR A 112 -8.14 3.71 2.87
N THR A 113 -7.99 4.28 1.67
CA THR A 113 -7.25 3.68 0.57
C THR A 113 -5.91 4.38 0.41
N ALA A 114 -4.83 3.60 0.32
CA ALA A 114 -3.49 4.10 0.01
C ALA A 114 -2.93 3.36 -1.21
N ALA A 115 -2.08 4.06 -1.97
CA ALA A 115 -1.39 3.51 -3.12
C ALA A 115 0.03 3.10 -2.74
N TYR A 116 0.31 1.80 -2.86
CA TYR A 116 1.59 1.19 -2.55
C TYR A 116 2.31 0.85 -3.85
N LEU A 117 3.48 1.43 -4.03
CA LEU A 117 4.40 1.15 -5.13
C LEU A 117 5.40 0.12 -4.64
N PHE A 118 5.53 -0.96 -5.37
CA PHE A 118 6.41 -2.08 -5.06
C PHE A 118 7.53 -2.15 -6.09
N GLY A 119 8.73 -2.48 -5.64
CA GLY A 119 9.88 -2.46 -6.51
C GLY A 119 11.16 -2.93 -5.87
N THR A 120 12.27 -2.64 -6.55
CA THR A 120 13.61 -3.02 -6.14
C THR A 120 14.59 -1.86 -6.25
N VAL A 121 15.54 -1.84 -5.32
CA VAL A 121 16.64 -0.87 -5.32
C VAL A 121 17.94 -1.54 -4.87
N PHE A 122 19.04 -1.16 -5.50
CA PHE A 122 20.38 -1.64 -5.14
C PHE A 122 21.09 -0.60 -4.27
N SER A 123 21.53 -1.00 -3.08
CA SER A 123 22.43 -0.21 -2.25
C SER A 123 23.87 -0.54 -2.61
N GLU A 124 24.59 0.45 -3.16
CA GLU A 124 26.02 0.33 -3.42
C GLU A 124 26.83 0.20 -2.12
N GLU A 125 26.42 0.90 -1.06
CA GLU A 125 27.08 0.85 0.25
C GLU A 125 27.08 -0.58 0.84
N LYS A 126 25.91 -1.25 0.77
CA LYS A 126 25.73 -2.61 1.29
C LYS A 126 26.00 -3.71 0.27
N GLN A 127 26.24 -3.35 -0.99
CA GLN A 127 26.33 -4.28 -2.13
C GLN A 127 25.15 -5.27 -2.17
N LYS A 128 23.94 -4.76 -1.92
CA LYS A 128 22.73 -5.59 -1.74
C LYS A 128 21.50 -4.96 -2.39
N SER A 129 20.67 -5.79 -3.03
CA SER A 129 19.34 -5.41 -3.49
C SER A 129 18.28 -5.58 -2.40
N TYR A 130 17.33 -4.66 -2.36
CA TYR A 130 16.21 -4.66 -1.43
C TYR A 130 14.90 -4.61 -2.23
N ASN A 131 13.97 -5.49 -1.87
CA ASN A 131 12.58 -5.40 -2.32
C ASN A 131 11.87 -4.40 -1.42
N ILE A 132 11.44 -3.29 -2.00
CA ILE A 132 10.92 -2.15 -1.27
C ILE A 132 9.46 -1.89 -1.60
N PHE A 133 8.78 -1.21 -0.68
CA PHE A 133 7.53 -0.52 -0.97
C PHE A 133 7.62 0.96 -0.59
N TYR A 134 6.82 1.77 -1.27
CA TYR A 134 6.69 3.21 -1.06
C TYR A 134 5.23 3.62 -1.19
N ASN A 135 4.79 4.60 -0.41
CA ASN A 135 3.43 5.15 -0.50
C ASN A 135 3.45 6.44 -1.30
N TRP A 136 2.61 6.54 -2.33
CA TRP A 136 2.52 7.76 -3.11
C TRP A 136 1.10 8.06 -3.57
N GLY A 137 0.63 9.25 -3.20
CA GLY A 137 -0.70 9.72 -3.54
C GLY A 137 -1.62 9.79 -2.34
N GLU A 138 -2.48 10.79 -2.36
CA GLU A 138 -3.49 11.06 -1.33
C GLU A 138 -4.87 10.99 -1.99
N TYR A 139 -5.72 10.10 -1.50
CA TYR A 139 -7.08 10.00 -1.97
C TYR A 139 -7.99 11.01 -1.25
N ARG A 140 -8.52 11.97 -2.00
CA ARG A 140 -9.38 13.04 -1.50
C ARG A 140 -10.83 12.74 -1.81
N SER A 141 -11.55 12.25 -0.82
CA SER A 141 -12.99 11.95 -0.90
C SER A 141 -13.86 12.90 -0.07
N LEU A 142 -13.31 13.45 1.02
CA LEU A 142 -14.07 14.33 1.91
C LEU A 142 -14.35 15.67 1.23
N TYR A 143 -15.63 16.07 1.26
CA TYR A 143 -16.12 17.33 0.69
C TYR A 143 -15.83 17.50 -0.81
N GLN A 144 -15.76 16.40 -1.56
CA GLN A 144 -15.61 16.41 -3.02
C GLN A 144 -16.84 15.80 -3.68
N ASP A 145 -17.41 16.50 -4.67
CA ASP A 145 -18.48 15.94 -5.52
C ASP A 145 -17.98 14.73 -6.32
N GLN A 146 -16.70 14.78 -6.72
CA GLN A 146 -16.01 13.69 -7.40
C GLN A 146 -14.66 13.44 -6.69
N PRO A 147 -14.53 12.32 -5.95
CA PRO A 147 -13.28 11.94 -5.31
C PRO A 147 -12.13 11.78 -6.32
N TYR A 148 -10.93 12.14 -5.90
CA TYR A 148 -9.76 12.10 -6.77
C TYR A 148 -8.46 11.86 -5.99
N TRP A 149 -7.44 11.42 -6.72
CA TRP A 149 -6.08 11.28 -6.22
C TRP A 149 -5.26 12.53 -6.52
N PHE A 150 -4.52 12.97 -5.50
CA PHE A 150 -3.51 14.01 -5.58
C PHE A 150 -2.12 13.39 -5.36
N PHE A 151 -1.14 13.78 -6.17
CA PHE A 151 0.21 13.23 -6.10
C PHE A 151 1.21 14.35 -5.80
N GLY A 152 1.76 14.30 -4.59
CA GLY A 152 2.74 15.26 -4.09
C GLY A 152 4.15 15.04 -4.63
N GLU A 153 5.06 15.88 -4.15
CA GLU A 153 6.51 15.73 -4.32
C GLU A 153 7.00 14.41 -3.74
N THR A 154 8.06 13.86 -4.31
CA THR A 154 8.63 12.57 -3.92
C THR A 154 10.15 12.59 -4.03
N PHE A 155 10.81 11.46 -3.77
CA PHE A 155 12.23 11.33 -4.05
C PHE A 155 12.61 11.29 -5.53
N TRP A 156 11.67 11.21 -6.46
CA TRP A 156 11.94 11.23 -7.91
C TRP A 156 11.24 12.38 -8.64
N LEU A 157 10.43 13.16 -7.92
CA LEU A 157 9.60 14.22 -8.49
C LEU A 157 9.70 15.48 -7.61
N ASP A 158 10.24 16.57 -8.16
CA ASP A 158 10.53 17.82 -7.45
C ASP A 158 9.31 18.73 -7.27
N LYS A 159 8.23 18.47 -8.01
CA LYS A 159 6.98 19.24 -7.96
C LYS A 159 5.77 18.33 -7.98
N PRO A 160 4.70 18.66 -7.25
CA PRO A 160 3.48 17.85 -7.28
C PRO A 160 2.88 17.80 -8.69
N LEU A 161 2.19 16.70 -9.00
CA LEU A 161 1.42 16.62 -10.24
C LEU A 161 0.23 17.56 -10.15
N GLU A 162 0.10 18.47 -11.12
CA GLU A 162 -0.94 19.51 -11.09
C GLU A 162 -2.35 18.98 -11.38
N LYS A 163 -2.45 17.82 -12.02
CA LYS A 163 -3.72 17.22 -12.45
C LYS A 163 -4.36 16.42 -11.33
N LYS A 164 -5.70 16.39 -11.33
CA LYS A 164 -6.49 15.45 -10.54
C LYS A 164 -6.57 14.12 -11.28
N TYR A 165 -6.43 13.01 -10.56
CA TYR A 165 -6.51 11.67 -11.12
C TYR A 165 -7.74 10.94 -10.58
N PHE A 166 -8.56 10.41 -11.47
CA PHE A 166 -9.80 9.71 -11.12
C PHE A 166 -9.57 8.20 -11.28
N ILE A 167 -9.05 7.58 -10.23
CA ILE A 167 -8.74 6.14 -10.17
C ILE A 167 -9.71 5.51 -9.17
N GLU A 168 -10.39 4.45 -9.59
CA GLU A 168 -11.35 3.74 -8.77
C GLU A 168 -10.65 3.05 -7.59
N VAL A 169 -11.27 3.13 -6.40
CA VAL A 169 -10.79 2.47 -5.18
C VAL A 169 -11.45 1.09 -5.01
N PRO A 170 -10.76 0.10 -4.42
CA PRO A 170 -11.28 -1.26 -4.18
C PRO A 170 -12.59 -1.39 -3.35
#